data_AF-A0A8J6J965-F1
#
_entry.id   AF-A0A8J6J965-F1
#
_cell.length_a   1.000
_cell.length_b   1.000
_cell.length_c   1.000
_cell.angle_alpha   90.00
_cell.angle_beta   90.00
_cell.angle_gamma   90.00
#
_symmetry.space_group_name_H-M   'P 1'
#
loop_
_entity.id
_entity.type
_entity.pdbx_description
1 polymer ?
#
loop_
_entity_poly.entity_id
_entity_poly.type
_entity_poly.pdbx_seq_one_letter_code
_entity_poly.pdbx_strand_id
1 'polypeptide(L)' 'MSARARALANLYRRNKVTKDGLKRAVADGVITSTEYREITGDEYQQA' A
#
# COMPACT_ATOMS: atom_id res chain seq x y z
N MET A 1 -5.29 9.84 0.52
CA MET A 1 -5.82 8.50 0.18
C MET A 1 -7.08 8.48 -0.68
N SER A 2 -6.98 7.78 -1.81
CA SER A 2 -8.09 7.24 -2.62
C SER A 2 -8.90 6.16 -1.88
N ALA A 3 -10.07 5.80 -2.42
CA ALA A 3 -10.89 4.71 -1.89
C ALA A 3 -10.17 3.35 -1.92
N ARG A 4 -9.35 3.10 -2.96
CA ARG A 4 -8.55 1.88 -3.11
C ARG A 4 -7.47 1.78 -2.05
N ALA A 5 -6.71 2.86 -1.83
CA ALA A 5 -5.71 2.94 -0.77
C ALA A 5 -6.33 2.74 0.62
N ARG A 6 -7.52 3.31 0.86
CA ARG A 6 -8.23 3.15 2.13
C ARG A 6 -8.67 1.70 2.38
N ALA A 7 -9.08 0.98 1.33
CA ALA A 7 -9.37 -0.46 1.41
C ALA A 7 -8.11 -1.28 1.73
N LEU A 8 -7.01 -1.02 1.01
CA LEU A 8 -5.72 -1.69 1.25
C LEU A 8 -5.16 -1.40 2.65
N ALA A 9 -5.33 -0.18 3.16
CA ALA A 9 -4.95 0.17 4.54
C ALA A 9 -5.69 -0.67 5.57
N ASN A 10 -7.00 -0.85 5.39
CA ASN A 10 -7.80 -1.68 6.28
C ASN A 10 -7.42 -3.17 6.20
N LEU A 11 -7.08 -3.67 5.01
CA LEU A 11 -6.59 -5.04 4.83
C LEU A 11 -5.21 -5.24 5.45
N TYR A 12 -4.31 -4.27 5.29
CA TYR A 12 -2.99 -4.26 5.90
C TYR A 12 -3.07 -4.29 7.44
N ARG A 13 -3.91 -3.43 8.05
CA ARG A 13 -4.17 -3.46 9.50
C ARG A 13 -4.72 -4.79 10.01
N ARG A 14 -5.41 -5.53 9.16
CA ARG A 14 -5.98 -6.86 9.47
C ARG A 14 -5.02 -8.00 9.13
N ASN A 15 -3.76 -7.70 8.79
CA ASN A 15 -2.75 -8.66 8.34
C ASN A 15 -3.22 -9.52 7.15
N LYS A 16 -4.13 -9.00 6.31
CA LYS A 16 -4.62 -9.67 5.09
C LYS A 16 -3.77 -9.35 3.86
N VAL A 17 -3.02 -8.25 3.91
CA VAL A 17 -2.09 -7.83 2.86
C VAL A 17 -0.76 -7.52 3.53
N THR A 18 0.34 -7.93 2.92
CA THR A 18 1.70 -7.68 3.41
C THR A 18 2.28 -6.41 2.78
N LYS A 19 3.41 -5.93 3.31
CA LYS A 19 4.16 -4.82 2.69
C LYS A 19 4.52 -5.13 1.23
N ASP A 20 4.91 -6.36 0.91
CA ASP A 20 5.20 -6.76 -0.47
C ASP A 20 3.96 -6.79 -1.36
N GLY A 21 2.79 -7.13 -0.81
CA GLY A 21 1.51 -6.99 -1.51
C GLY A 21 1.21 -5.53 -1.84
N LEU A 22 1.49 -4.61 -0.92
CA LEU A 22 1.34 -3.18 -1.16
C LEU A 22 2.36 -2.65 -2.17
N LYS A 23 3.62 -3.14 -2.14
CA LYS A 23 4.63 -2.77 -3.14
C LYS A 23 4.20 -3.18 -4.56
N ARG A 24 3.61 -4.37 -4.71
CA ARG A 24 3.01 -4.82 -5.97
C ARG A 24 1.82 -3.95 -6.37
N ALA A 25 0.95 -3.59 -5.43
CA ALA A 25 -0.15 -2.66 -5.70
C ALA A 25 0.33 -1.28 -6.17
N VAL A 26 1.50 -0.81 -5.74
CA VAL A 26 2.15 0.38 -6.30
C VAL A 26 2.64 0.14 -7.72
N ALA A 27 3.34 -0.98 -7.96
CA ALA A 27 3.86 -1.34 -9.29
C ALA A 27 2.73 -1.53 -10.33
N ASP A 28 1.60 -2.09 -9.90
CA ASP A 28 0.39 -2.30 -10.71
C ASP A 28 -0.44 -1.00 -10.88
N GLY A 29 -0.02 0.10 -10.24
CA GLY A 29 -0.71 1.40 -10.30
C GLY A 29 -2.05 1.45 -9.55
N VAL A 30 -2.35 0.45 -8.71
CA VAL A 30 -3.56 0.39 -7.88
C VAL A 30 -3.55 1.46 -6.79
N ILE A 31 -2.35 1.75 -6.26
CA ILE A 31 -2.08 2.83 -5.30
C ILE A 31 -0.80 3.57 -5.70
N THR A 32 -0.61 4.79 -5.19
CA THR A 32 0.62 5.55 -5.40
C THR A 32 1.69 5.24 -4.35
N SER A 33 2.94 5.62 -4.62
CA SER A 33 4.04 5.54 -3.64
C SER A 33 3.77 6.37 -2.38
N THR A 34 3.08 7.52 -2.53
CA THR A 34 2.59 8.32 -1.41
C THR A 34 1.59 7.55 -0.57
N GLU A 35 0.61 6.89 -1.20
CA GLU A 35 -0.38 6.09 -0.49
C GLU A 35 0.25 4.87 0.20
N TYR A 36 1.25 4.23 -0.41
CA TYR A 36 2.02 3.18 0.25
C TYR A 36 2.65 3.67 1.56
N ARG A 37 3.26 4.85 1.55
CA ARG A 37 3.83 5.48 2.75
C ARG A 37 2.76 5.81 3.77
N GLU A 38 1.61 6.33 3.35
CA GLU A 38 0.48 6.59 4.26
C GLU A 38 -0.08 5.30 4.89
N ILE A 39 -0.04 4.16 4.18
CA ILE A 39 -0.51 2.85 4.69
C ILE A 39 0.49 2.21 5.65
N THR A 40 1.77 2.19 5.26
CA THR A 40 2.80 1.37 5.92
C THR A 40 3.66 2.15 6.91
N GLY A 41 3.73 3.48 6.76
CA GLY A 41 4.70 4.34 7.44
C GLY A 41 6.10 4.32 6.82
N ASP A 42 6.36 3.42 5.87
CA ASP A 42 7.67 3.26 5.23
C ASP A 42 7.74 4.01 3.91
N GLU A 43 8.94 4.45 3.52
CA GLU A 43 9.14 4.92 2.16
C GLU A 43 9.09 3.75 1.16
N TYR A 44 8.39 3.97 0.05
CA TYR A 44 8.38 3.01 -1.04
C TYR A 44 9.77 2.97 -1.68
N GLN A 45 10.54 1.93 -1.36
CA GLN A 45 11.78 1.63 -2.05
C GLN A 45 11.51 0.52 -3.06
N GLN A 46 11.58 0.90 -4.34
CA GLN A 46 11.56 -0.01 -5.46
C GLN A 46 12.93 -0.70 -5.48
N ALA A 47 12.98 -1.88 -4.87
CA ALA A 47 14.15 -2.78 -4.94
C ALA A 47 14.09 -3.58 -6.25
#